data_AF-A0A2N9INT9-F1
#
_entry.id   AF-A0A2N9INT9-F1
#
_cell.length_a   1.000
_cell.length_b   1.000
_cell.length_c   1.000
_cell.angle_alpha   90.00
_cell.angle_beta   90.00
_cell.angle_gamma   90.00
#
_symmetry.space_group_name_H-M   'P 1'
#
loop_
_entity.id
_entity.type
_entity.pdbx_description
1 polymer ?
#
loop_
_entity_poly.entity_id
_entity_poly.type
_entity_poly.pdbx_seq_one_letter_code
_entity_poly.pdbx_strand_id
1 'polypeptide(L)' 'MSGHHEKEKGVNIQVLLRCRPFSEEELRSNAAQVVTCNEYSREVSVSQSIAGKHIDRIFTFDKIWILFF' A
#
# COMPACT_ATOMS: atom_id res chain seq x y z
N MET A 1 -10.71 -23.79 42.75
CA MET A 1 -11.51 -23.04 41.75
C MET A 1 -10.86 -21.69 41.54
N SER A 2 -10.07 -21.54 40.49
CA SER A 2 -9.54 -20.25 40.00
C SER A 2 -8.64 -20.61 38.82
N GLY A 3 -9.13 -20.62 37.59
CA GLY A 3 -9.76 -19.49 36.91
C GLY A 3 -8.90 -19.31 35.67
N HIS A 4 -9.23 -20.09 34.64
CA HIS A 4 -8.59 -20.04 33.32
C HIS A 4 -8.64 -18.59 32.82
N HIS A 5 -7.54 -17.85 32.94
CA HIS A 5 -7.35 -16.60 32.20
C HIS A 5 -7.01 -17.00 30.77
N GLU A 6 -8.02 -17.47 30.04
CA GLU A 6 -7.98 -17.55 28.59
C GLU A 6 -7.90 -16.11 28.10
N LYS A 7 -6.66 -15.62 27.94
CA LYS A 7 -6.36 -14.33 27.33
C LYS A 7 -7.20 -14.25 26.06
N GLU A 8 -8.17 -13.33 26.02
CA GLU A 8 -8.92 -13.01 24.82
C GLU A 8 -7.91 -12.83 23.70
N LYS A 9 -7.82 -13.83 22.82
CA LYS A 9 -6.88 -13.81 21.71
C LYS A 9 -7.39 -12.71 20.78
N GLY A 10 -6.74 -11.56 20.80
CA GLY A 10 -7.04 -10.46 19.88
C GLY A 10 -7.12 -10.99 18.45
N VAL A 11 -8.10 -10.49 17.69
CA VAL A 11 -8.29 -10.89 16.28
C VAL A 11 -7.17 -10.27 15.45
N ASN A 12 -6.47 -11.10 14.66
CA ASN A 12 -5.47 -10.61 13.72
C ASN A 12 -6.17 -10.01 12.50
N ILE A 13 -5.94 -8.73 12.22
CA ILE A 13 -6.40 -8.05 11.00
C ILE A 13 -5.18 -7.74 10.15
N GLN A 14 -5.24 -8.10 8.86
CA GLN A 14 -4.21 -7.78 7.88
C GLN A 14 -4.71 -6.74 6.89
N VAL A 15 -3.86 -5.76 6.59
CA VAL A 15 -4.12 -4.71 5.60
C VAL A 15 -3.16 -4.89 4.42
N LEU A 16 -3.73 -5.02 3.23
CA LEU A 16 -3.00 -5.31 2.00
C LEU A 16 -3.20 -4.20 0.98
N LEU A 17 -2.19 -3.95 0.16
CA LEU A 17 -2.28 -3.05 -0.99
C LEU A 17 -1.98 -3.80 -2.29
N ARG A 18 -2.81 -3.58 -3.32
CA ARG A 18 -2.56 -4.06 -4.69
C ARG A 18 -2.47 -2.88 -5.64
N CYS A 19 -1.32 -2.72 -6.29
CA CYS A 19 -1.14 -1.71 -7.32
C CYS A 19 -1.28 -2.37 -8.70
N ARG A 20 -2.26 -1.91 -9.49
CA ARG A 20 -2.39 -2.33 -10.89
C ARG A 20 -1.42 -1.57 -11.79
N PRO A 21 -0.98 -2.13 -12.93
CA PRO A 21 -0.29 -1.39 -13.96
C PRO A 21 -1.21 -0.31 -14.52
N PHE A 22 -0.59 0.63 -15.20
CA PHE A 22 -1.32 1.57 -16.02
C PHE A 22 -2.16 0.84 -17.06
N SER A 23 -3.34 1.38 -17.31
CA SER A 23 -4.20 1.02 -18.42
C SER A 23 -3.69 1.68 -19.71
N GLU A 24 -4.15 1.18 -20.85
CA GLU A 24 -3.83 1.76 -22.17
C GLU A 24 -4.23 3.24 -22.28
N GLU A 25 -5.33 3.64 -21.65
CA GLU A 25 -5.77 5.04 -21.65
C GLU A 25 -4.80 5.94 -20.89
N GLU A 26 -4.36 5.50 -19.71
CA GLU A 26 -3.42 6.26 -18.89
C GLU A 26 -2.05 6.36 -19.57
N LEU A 27 -1.59 5.28 -20.22
CA LEU A 27 -0.36 5.28 -21.03
C LEU A 27 -0.47 6.27 -22.20
N ARG A 28 -1.57 6.24 -22.96
CA ARG A 28 -1.80 7.18 -24.09
C ARG A 28 -1.84 8.63 -23.62
N SER A 29 -2.39 8.88 -22.44
CA SER A 29 -2.45 10.23 -21.84
C SER A 29 -1.14 10.68 -21.20
N ASN A 30 -0.11 9.82 -21.17
CA ASN A 30 1.15 10.04 -20.44
C ASN A 30 0.90 10.43 -18.97
N ALA A 31 0.01 9.68 -18.31
CA ALA A 31 -0.32 9.89 -16.91
C ALA A 31 0.94 9.74 -16.03
N ALA A 32 1.14 10.67 -15.09
CA ALA A 32 2.30 10.64 -14.21
C ALA A 32 2.22 9.46 -13.23
N GLN A 33 3.30 8.69 -13.12
CA GLN A 33 3.46 7.71 -12.05
C GLN A 33 3.73 8.42 -10.73
N VAL A 34 2.75 8.40 -9.84
CA VAL A 34 2.85 9.03 -8.50
C VAL A 34 2.93 8.01 -7.38
N VAL A 35 2.74 6.72 -7.69
CA VAL A 35 2.81 5.61 -6.73
C VAL A 35 3.95 4.68 -7.11
N THR A 36 4.82 4.38 -6.14
CA THR A 36 5.88 3.39 -6.25
C THR A 36 5.72 2.39 -5.11
N CYS A 37 5.76 1.11 -5.44
CA CYS A 37 5.59 0.02 -4.48
C CYS A 37 6.89 -0.76 -4.34
N ASN A 38 7.33 -0.98 -3.11
CA ASN A 38 8.44 -1.86 -2.78
C ASN A 38 7.90 -3.05 -1.98
N GLU A 39 7.76 -4.20 -2.65
CA GLU A 39 7.22 -5.41 -2.03
C GLU A 39 8.12 -5.97 -0.93
N TYR A 40 9.44 -5.84 -1.07
CA TYR A 40 10.40 -6.37 -0.12
C TYR A 40 10.35 -5.62 1.22
N SER A 41 10.31 -4.28 1.18
CA SER A 41 10.15 -3.47 2.39
C SER A 41 8.70 -3.33 2.86
N ARG A 42 7.73 -3.76 2.04
CA ARG A 42 6.29 -3.55 2.22
C ARG A 42 5.93 -2.07 2.34
N GLU A 43 6.59 -1.25 1.54
CA GLU A 43 6.38 0.20 1.49
C GLU A 43 5.72 0.64 0.20
N VAL A 44 4.88 1.67 0.31
CA VAL A 44 4.29 2.40 -0.81
C VAL A 44 4.66 3.86 -0.66
N SER A 45 5.40 4.38 -1.63
CA SER A 45 5.75 5.79 -1.71
C SER A 45 4.78 6.50 -2.66
N VAL A 46 4.20 7.60 -2.20
CA VAL A 46 3.36 8.50 -2.99
C VAL A 46 4.10 9.82 -3.14
N SER A 47 4.52 10.14 -4.36
CA SER A 47 5.23 11.38 -4.69
C SER A 47 4.49 12.15 -5.78
N GLN A 48 3.99 13.33 -5.45
CA GLN A 48 3.27 14.20 -6.40
C GLN A 48 3.41 15.66 -6.02
N SER A 49 3.43 16.55 -7.02
CA SER A 49 3.34 17.99 -6.81
C SER A 49 2.02 18.52 -7.36
N ILE A 50 1.17 19.10 -6.50
CA ILE A 50 -0.12 19.70 -6.88
C ILE A 50 -0.15 21.15 -6.39
N ALA A 51 -0.44 22.10 -7.29
CA ALA A 51 -0.59 23.52 -6.96
C ALA A 51 0.59 24.10 -6.15
N GLY A 52 1.82 23.72 -6.50
CA GLY A 52 3.04 24.15 -5.83
C GLY A 52 3.32 23.47 -4.48
N LYS A 53 2.45 22.56 -4.02
CA LYS A 53 2.70 21.73 -2.83
C LYS A 53 3.29 20.39 -3.26
N HIS A 54 4.45 20.06 -2.69
CA HIS A 54 5.06 18.75 -2.83
C HIS A 54 4.51 17.80 -1.76
N ILE A 55 4.02 16.65 -2.19
CA ILE A 55 3.54 15.57 -1.35
C ILE A 55 4.51 14.42 -1.55
N ASP A 56 5.20 14.04 -0.48
CA ASP A 56 6.05 12.85 -0.44
C ASP A 56 5.71 12.09 0.85
N ARG A 57 5.10 10.92 0.69
CA ARG A 57 4.58 10.11 1.79
C ARG A 57 4.94 8.64 1.57
N ILE A 58 5.32 7.98 2.65
CA ILE A 58 5.60 6.54 2.66
C ILE A 58 4.60 5.87 3.61
N PHE A 59 3.97 4.80 3.13
CA PHE A 59 3.03 3.98 3.89
C PHE A 59 3.56 2.55 3.97
N THR A 60 3.32 1.87 5.09
CA THR A 60 3.65 0.46 5.28
C THR A 60 2.39 -0.38 5.33
N PHE A 61 2.46 -1.59 4.76
CA PHE A 61 1.36 -2.55 4.73
C PHE A 61 1.84 -3.93 5.20
N ASP A 62 0.91 -4.81 5.58
CA ASP A 62 1.27 -6.19 5.95
C ASP A 62 1.71 -6.99 4.72
N LYS A 63 1.09 -6.69 3.57
CA LYS A 63 1.40 -7.30 2.27
C LYS A 63 1.15 -6.32 1.13
N ILE A 64 2.05 -6.30 0.17
CA ILE A 64 1.91 -5.53 -1.07
C ILE A 64 1.95 -6.50 -2.24
N TRP A 65 1.13 -6.21 -3.26
CA TRP A 65 1.13 -6.89 -4.55
C TRP A 65 1.28 -5.86 -5.67
N ILE A 66 2.43 -5.86 -6.33
CA ILE A 66 2.61 -5.26 -7.65
C ILE A 66 2.28 -6.34 -8.67
N LEU A 67 1.59 -5.99 -9.74
CA LEU A 67 1.03 -6.98 -10.66
C LEU A 67 2.08 -7.97 -11.19
N PHE A 68 2.03 -9.20 -10.68
CA PHE A 68 2.44 -10.41 -11.37
C PHE A 68 1.15 -11.22 -11.57
N PHE A 69 0.90 -11.61 -12.82
CA PHE A 69 -0.32 -12.22 -13.41
C PHE A 69 -1.39 -11.24 -13.89
#